data_AF-A0A5D0VQ18-F1
#
_entry.id   AF-A0A5D0VQ18-F1
#
_cell.length_a   1.000
_cell.length_b   1.000
_cell.length_c   1.000
_cell.angle_alpha   90.00
_cell.angle_beta   90.00
_cell.angle_gamma   90.00
#
_symmetry.space_group_name_H-M   'P 1'
#
loop_
_entity.id
_entity.type
_entity.pdbx_description
1 polymer ?
#
loop_
_entity_poly.entity_id
_entity_poly.type
_entity_poly.pdbx_seq_one_letter_code
_entity_poly.pdbx_strand_id
1 'polypeptide(L)'
;MSSVDAVNATQAKQVANSAAAGAKEQLTVDYNAFLQLMIAQMKNQDPTSPMDPTDQLSQLASFSQVEQAIQTNSKLETLLTNMSFGQVDDLIGKTVTDANGTTGVVESVEVYSDGTLLGLDTGEGILLGPGVKIS
;
A
#
# COMPACT_ATOMS: atom_id res chain seq x y z
N MET A 1 23.97 13.87 -7.32
CA MET A 1 23.22 13.40 -8.52
C MET A 1 21.98 12.58 -8.14
N SER A 2 21.43 12.69 -6.92
CA SER A 2 20.40 11.75 -6.40
C SER A 2 18.94 12.19 -6.58
N SER A 3 18.68 13.41 -7.04
CA SER A 3 17.30 13.92 -7.19
C SER A 3 16.60 13.44 -8.47
N VAL A 4 17.36 12.95 -9.47
CA VAL A 4 16.80 12.42 -10.72
C VAL A 4 16.29 10.99 -10.57
N ASP A 5 16.91 10.18 -9.71
CA ASP A 5 16.47 8.81 -9.43
C ASP A 5 15.15 8.75 -8.64
N ALA A 6 14.95 9.69 -7.71
CA ALA A 6 13.72 9.79 -6.91
C ALA A 6 12.50 10.17 -7.77
N VAL A 7 12.66 11.11 -8.72
CA VAL A 7 11.58 11.53 -9.63
C VAL A 7 11.17 10.40 -10.58
N ASN A 8 12.14 9.58 -11.01
CA ASN A 8 11.88 8.43 -11.88
C ASN A 8 11.14 7.29 -11.14
N ALA A 9 11.43 7.09 -9.85
CA ALA A 9 10.72 6.12 -9.01
C ALA A 9 9.26 6.55 -8.72
N THR A 10 9.00 7.85 -8.53
CA THR A 10 7.64 8.36 -8.31
C THR A 10 6.77 8.28 -9.58
N GLN A 11 7.34 8.55 -10.76
CA GLN A 11 6.64 8.38 -12.04
C GLN A 11 6.33 6.92 -12.36
N ALA A 12 7.27 6.00 -12.10
CA ALA A 12 7.03 4.56 -12.25
C ALA A 12 5.88 4.06 -11.34
N LYS A 13 5.79 4.58 -10.11
CA LYS A 13 4.74 4.24 -9.14
C LYS A 13 3.36 4.79 -9.53
N GLN A 14 3.29 5.98 -10.15
CA GLN A 14 2.04 6.55 -10.66
C GLN A 14 1.51 5.84 -11.91
N VAL A 15 2.39 5.41 -12.83
CA VAL A 15 2.01 4.64 -14.02
C VAL A 15 1.56 3.23 -13.61
N ALA A 16 2.23 2.59 -12.65
CA ALA A 16 1.81 1.30 -12.10
C ALA A 16 0.44 1.38 -11.39
N ASN A 17 0.19 2.45 -10.62
CA ASN A 17 -1.09 2.65 -9.94
C ASN A 17 -2.24 2.96 -10.91
N SER A 18 -1.96 3.66 -12.01
CA SER A 18 -2.94 3.95 -13.07
C SER A 18 -3.23 2.72 -13.94
N ALA A 19 -2.22 1.89 -14.20
CA ALA A 19 -2.39 0.60 -14.88
C ALA A 19 -3.18 -0.40 -14.01
N ALA A 20 -2.95 -0.41 -12.70
CA ALA A 20 -3.72 -1.22 -11.75
C ALA A 20 -5.19 -0.76 -11.63
N ALA A 21 -5.44 0.55 -11.66
CA ALA A 21 -6.79 1.10 -11.70
C ALA A 21 -7.54 0.76 -13.01
N GLY A 22 -6.86 0.88 -14.16
CA GLY A 22 -7.42 0.50 -15.47
C GLY A 22 -7.70 -1.00 -15.58
N ALA A 23 -6.82 -1.86 -15.06
CA ALA A 23 -7.05 -3.30 -14.99
C ALA A 23 -8.25 -3.65 -14.10
N LYS A 24 -8.46 -2.91 -13.01
CA LYS A 24 -9.61 -3.07 -12.10
C LYS A 24 -10.94 -2.72 -12.76
N GLU A 25 -10.98 -1.62 -13.53
CA GLU A 25 -12.18 -1.26 -14.31
C GLU A 25 -12.46 -2.27 -15.41
N GLN A 26 -11.42 -2.75 -16.11
CA GLN A 26 -11.56 -3.76 -17.16
C GLN A 26 -12.09 -5.10 -16.62
N LEU A 27 -11.57 -5.59 -15.48
CA LEU A 27 -12.07 -6.80 -14.81
C LEU A 27 -13.52 -6.68 -14.32
N THR A 28 -13.91 -5.50 -13.81
CA THR A 28 -15.27 -5.24 -13.33
C THR A 28 -16.28 -5.15 -14.49
N VAL A 29 -15.84 -4.60 -15.63
CA VAL A 29 -16.61 -4.56 -16.87
C VAL A 29 -16.74 -5.97 -17.46
N ASP A 30 -15.67 -6.76 -17.48
CA ASP A 30 -15.68 -8.15 -17.98
C ASP A 30 -16.60 -9.06 -17.13
N TYR A 31 -16.66 -8.85 -15.82
CA TYR A 31 -17.59 -9.56 -14.93
C TYR A 31 -19.06 -9.26 -15.25
N ASN A 32 -19.42 -7.98 -15.43
CA ASN A 32 -20.79 -7.58 -15.75
C ASN A 32 -21.20 -8.02 -17.15
N ALA A 33 -20.30 -7.93 -18.12
CA ALA A 33 -20.53 -8.41 -19.48
C ALA A 33 -20.72 -9.94 -19.51
N PHE A 34 -19.94 -10.68 -18.72
CA PHE A 34 -20.09 -12.13 -18.57
C PHE A 34 -21.42 -12.50 -17.91
N LEU A 35 -21.82 -11.84 -16.81
CA LEU A 35 -23.11 -12.09 -16.17
C LEU A 35 -24.28 -11.77 -17.12
N GLN A 36 -24.20 -10.69 -17.90
CA GLN A 36 -25.20 -10.39 -18.93
C GLN A 36 -25.27 -11.48 -20.00
N LEU A 37 -24.12 -11.98 -20.47
CA LEU A 37 -24.07 -13.07 -21.43
C LEU A 37 -24.62 -14.38 -20.83
N MET A 38 -24.32 -14.67 -19.57
CA MET A 38 -24.83 -15.84 -18.85
C MET A 38 -26.35 -15.76 -18.67
N ILE A 39 -26.88 -14.60 -18.30
CA ILE A 39 -28.34 -14.38 -18.21
C ILE A 39 -28.99 -14.49 -19.60
N ALA A 40 -28.34 -13.97 -20.64
CA ALA A 40 -28.81 -14.08 -22.02
C ALA A 40 -28.82 -15.53 -22.51
N GLN A 41 -27.79 -16.32 -22.15
CA GLN A 41 -27.71 -17.75 -22.46
C GLN A 41 -28.75 -18.54 -21.66
N MET A 42 -28.94 -18.27 -20.36
CA MET A 42 -29.99 -18.91 -19.54
C MET A 42 -31.40 -18.66 -20.08
N LYS A 43 -31.65 -17.50 -20.67
CA LYS A 43 -32.94 -17.18 -21.33
C LYS A 43 -33.13 -17.90 -22.68
N ASN A 44 -32.07 -18.42 -23.29
CA ASN A 44 -32.07 -19.01 -24.63
C ASN A 44 -31.59 -20.48 -24.70
N GLN A 45 -31.22 -21.11 -23.58
CA GLN A 45 -30.84 -22.52 -23.54
C GLN A 45 -32.01 -23.42 -23.16
N ASP A 46 -32.10 -24.55 -23.86
CA ASP A 46 -33.00 -25.66 -23.54
C ASP A 46 -32.61 -26.23 -22.15
N PRO A 47 -33.57 -26.43 -21.22
CA PRO A 47 -33.32 -26.79 -19.81
C PRO A 47 -32.61 -28.15 -19.58
N THR A 48 -32.31 -28.92 -20.63
CA THR A 48 -31.85 -30.31 -20.53
C THR A 48 -30.34 -30.51 -20.55
N SER A 49 -29.51 -29.48 -20.75
CA SER A 49 -28.05 -29.57 -20.63
C SER A 49 -27.39 -28.23 -20.29
N PRO A 50 -27.38 -27.83 -19.01
CA PRO A 50 -26.60 -26.67 -18.59
C PRO A 50 -25.11 -27.04 -18.66
N MET A 51 -24.37 -26.46 -19.60
CA MET A 51 -22.91 -26.40 -19.46
C MET A 51 -22.62 -25.43 -18.30
N ASP A 52 -21.95 -25.92 -17.27
CA ASP A 52 -21.76 -25.20 -16.01
C ASP A 52 -20.56 -24.23 -16.11
N PRO A 53 -20.78 -22.90 -16.26
CA PRO A 53 -19.68 -21.92 -16.34
C PRO A 53 -19.08 -21.62 -14.96
N THR A 54 -19.57 -22.30 -13.92
CA THR A 54 -19.33 -22.02 -12.51
C THR A 54 -17.86 -22.13 -12.11
N ASP A 55 -17.06 -22.98 -12.77
CA ASP A 55 -15.65 -23.15 -12.41
C ASP A 55 -14.78 -21.92 -12.76
N GLN A 56 -15.01 -21.27 -13.91
CA GLN A 56 -14.31 -20.02 -14.26
C GLN A 56 -14.80 -18.84 -13.42
N LEU A 57 -16.10 -18.82 -13.11
CA LEU A 57 -16.69 -17.81 -12.22
C LEU A 57 -16.12 -17.92 -10.80
N SER A 58 -15.94 -19.15 -10.31
CA SER A 58 -15.36 -19.42 -8.99
C SER A 58 -13.89 -18.97 -8.92
N GLN A 59 -13.12 -19.18 -9.99
CA GLN A 59 -11.73 -18.69 -10.09
C GLN A 59 -11.67 -17.15 -10.13
N LEU A 60 -12.56 -16.49 -10.88
CA LEU A 60 -12.65 -15.02 -10.93
C LEU A 60 -13.09 -14.40 -9.60
N ALA A 61 -14.06 -15.01 -8.93
CA ALA A 61 -14.50 -14.59 -7.60
C ALA A 61 -13.38 -14.73 -6.57
N SER A 62 -12.63 -15.83 -6.63
CA SER A 62 -11.45 -16.06 -5.77
C SER A 62 -10.37 -15.00 -6.02
N PHE A 63 -10.10 -14.66 -7.29
CA PHE A 63 -9.14 -13.62 -7.63
C PHE A 63 -9.56 -12.24 -7.13
N SER A 64 -10.85 -11.89 -7.27
CA SER A 64 -11.42 -10.63 -6.79
C SER A 64 -11.31 -10.49 -5.26
N GLN A 65 -11.48 -11.60 -4.52
CA GLN A 65 -11.31 -11.62 -3.07
C GLN A 65 -9.85 -11.40 -2.66
N VAL A 66 -8.90 -12.04 -3.34
CA VAL A 66 -7.45 -11.84 -3.09
C VAL A 66 -7.04 -10.39 -3.37
N GLU A 67 -7.49 -9.82 -4.48
CA GLU A 67 -7.26 -8.42 -4.83
C GLU A 67 -7.84 -7.45 -3.78
N GLN A 68 -9.04 -7.73 -3.28
CA GLN A 68 -9.65 -6.93 -2.23
C GLN A 68 -8.87 -7.01 -0.91
N ALA A 69 -8.30 -8.18 -0.59
CA ALA A 69 -7.40 -8.34 0.54
C ALA A 69 -6.10 -7.54 0.35
N ILE A 70 -5.50 -7.58 -0.84
CA ILE A 70 -4.30 -6.78 -1.17
C ILE A 70 -4.58 -5.28 -1.02
N GLN A 71 -5.69 -4.78 -1.56
CA GLN A 71 -6.07 -3.37 -1.42
C GLN A 71 -6.33 -2.97 0.03
N THR A 72 -6.93 -3.86 0.81
CA THR A 72 -7.16 -3.61 2.24
C THR A 72 -5.83 -3.52 2.99
N ASN A 73 -4.91 -4.45 2.76
CA ASN A 73 -3.58 -4.42 3.36
C ASN A 73 -2.81 -3.15 2.98
N SER A 74 -2.83 -2.73 1.71
CA SER A 74 -2.17 -1.47 1.29
C SER A 74 -2.77 -0.23 1.96
N LYS A 75 -4.09 -0.19 2.15
CA LYS A 75 -4.74 0.88 2.91
C LYS A 75 -4.36 0.85 4.38
N LEU A 76 -4.24 -0.33 4.99
CA LEU A 76 -3.79 -0.48 6.38
C LEU A 76 -2.34 -0.01 6.54
N GLU A 77 -1.44 -0.35 5.62
CA GLU A 77 -0.06 0.15 5.61
C GLU A 77 0.00 1.67 5.52
N THR A 78 -0.85 2.27 4.66
CA THR A 78 -0.97 3.72 4.53
C THR A 78 -1.47 4.35 5.83
N LEU A 79 -2.48 3.76 6.48
CA LEU A 79 -2.99 4.24 7.77
C LEU A 79 -1.93 4.13 8.87
N LEU A 80 -1.21 3.02 8.94
CA LEU A 80 -0.14 2.82 9.91
C LEU A 80 0.97 3.87 9.73
N THR A 81 1.38 4.12 8.49
CA THR A 81 2.38 5.15 8.16
C THR A 81 1.92 6.54 8.63
N ASN A 82 0.66 6.92 8.33
CA ASN A 82 0.12 8.21 8.78
C ASN A 82 0.03 8.31 10.31
N MET A 83 -0.30 7.22 11.00
CA MET A 83 -0.33 7.17 12.46
C MET A 83 1.08 7.34 13.06
N SER A 84 2.09 6.70 12.46
CA SER A 84 3.49 6.90 12.84
C SER A 84 3.92 8.35 12.68
N PHE A 85 3.56 9.01 11.57
CA PHE A 85 3.83 10.45 11.38
C PHE A 85 3.24 11.33 12.50
N GLY A 86 2.01 11.06 12.94
CA GLY A 86 1.39 11.79 14.05
C GLY A 86 2.09 11.59 15.40
N GLN A 87 2.73 10.45 15.63
CA GLN A 87 3.48 10.18 16.87
C GLN A 87 4.86 10.85 16.89
N VAL A 88 5.43 11.11 15.71
CA VAL A 88 6.80 11.63 15.59
C VAL A 88 6.86 13.13 15.38
N ASP A 89 5.75 13.79 15.02
CA ASP A 89 5.66 15.25 14.93
C ASP A 89 6.02 15.92 16.27
N ASP A 90 5.59 15.31 17.38
CA ASP A 90 5.93 15.74 18.74
C ASP A 90 7.43 15.55 19.09
N LEU A 91 8.20 14.83 18.28
CA LEU A 91 9.63 14.60 18.51
C LEU A 91 10.50 15.72 17.94
N ILE A 92 10.02 16.48 16.95
CA ILE A 92 10.78 17.58 16.35
C ILE A 92 11.08 18.63 17.44
N GLY A 93 12.35 19.01 17.55
CA GLY A 93 12.84 19.93 18.57
C GLY A 93 13.06 19.30 19.95
N LYS A 94 12.76 18.01 20.15
CA LYS A 94 13.16 17.29 21.38
C LYS A 94 14.60 16.84 21.32
N THR A 95 15.22 16.66 22.49
CA THR A 95 16.56 16.10 22.60
C THR A 95 16.45 14.58 22.68
N VAL A 96 17.21 13.89 21.83
CA VAL A 96 17.29 12.42 21.82
C VAL A 96 18.69 11.99 22.16
N THR A 97 18.81 10.87 22.87
CA THR A 97 20.08 10.21 23.15
C THR A 97 20.00 8.73 22.81
N ASP A 98 20.91 8.22 21.98
CA ASP A 98 20.95 6.80 21.62
C ASP A 98 21.62 5.94 22.70
N ALA A 99 21.67 4.63 22.46
CA ALA A 99 22.31 3.67 23.36
C ALA A 99 23.85 3.81 23.42
N ASN A 100 24.47 4.42 22.42
CA ASN A 100 25.92 4.68 22.35
C ASN A 100 26.32 6.01 23.03
N GLY A 101 25.33 6.81 23.46
CA GLY A 101 25.53 8.10 24.11
C GLY A 101 25.54 9.30 23.16
N THR A 102 25.18 9.11 21.89
CA THR A 102 25.02 10.20 20.92
C THR A 102 23.79 11.01 21.28
N THR A 103 23.94 12.31 21.53
CA THR A 103 22.86 13.23 21.87
C THR A 103 22.72 14.33 20.83
N GLY A 104 21.49 14.66 20.44
CA GLY A 104 21.20 15.79 19.56
C GLY A 104 19.73 16.20 19.61
N VAL A 105 19.40 17.31 18.94
CA VAL A 105 18.03 17.79 18.80
C VAL A 105 17.45 17.30 17.47
N VAL A 106 16.22 16.77 17.47
CA VAL A 106 15.56 16.32 16.22
C VAL A 106 15.23 17.51 15.33
N GLU A 107 15.79 17.55 14.13
CA GLU A 107 15.47 18.53 13.09
C GLU A 107 14.50 17.96 12.04
N SER A 108 14.58 16.64 11.79
CA SER A 108 13.72 15.97 10.82
C SER A 108 13.36 14.54 11.25
N VAL A 109 12.25 14.03 10.74
CA VAL A 109 11.84 12.64 10.93
C VAL A 109 11.49 12.01 9.60
N GLU A 110 12.07 10.85 9.35
CA GLU A 110 11.79 10.02 8.17
C GLU A 110 11.21 8.68 8.61
N VAL A 111 9.98 8.40 8.20
CA VAL A 111 9.29 7.14 8.49
C VAL A 111 9.48 6.18 7.33
N TYR A 112 10.09 5.04 7.62
CA TYR A 112 10.29 3.95 6.69
C TYR A 112 9.44 2.74 7.10
N SER A 113 9.35 1.74 6.20
CA SER A 113 8.63 0.49 6.49
C SER A 113 9.31 -0.37 7.57
N ASP A 114 10.61 -0.18 7.77
CA ASP A 114 11.45 -0.93 8.70
C ASP A 114 11.81 -0.16 9.99
N GLY A 115 11.40 1.10 10.10
CA GLY A 115 11.65 1.92 11.29
C GLY A 115 11.43 3.41 11.07
N THR A 116 11.76 4.20 12.09
CA THR A 116 11.73 5.66 12.02
C THR A 116 13.13 6.18 12.25
N LEU A 117 13.64 7.01 11.33
CA LEU A 117 14.93 7.66 11.44
C LEU A 117 14.72 9.11 11.89
N LEU A 118 15.41 9.50 12.97
CA LEU A 118 15.44 10.86 13.47
C LEU A 118 16.72 11.53 12.97
N GLY A 119 16.57 12.57 12.15
CA GLY A 119 17.69 13.42 11.74
C GLY A 119 17.96 14.47 12.83
N LEU A 120 19.19 14.51 13.34
CA LEU A 120 19.62 15.45 14.37
C LEU A 120 20.26 16.71 13.78
N ASP A 121 20.28 17.77 14.58
CA ASP A 121 21.02 19.02 14.33
C ASP A 121 22.53 18.83 14.14
N THR A 122 23.09 17.74 14.69
CA THR A 122 24.48 17.33 14.49
C THR A 122 24.76 16.79 13.09
N GLY A 123 23.72 16.55 12.28
CA GLY A 123 23.80 15.88 10.97
C GLY A 123 23.85 14.36 11.06
N GLU A 124 23.79 13.78 12.26
CA GLU A 124 23.69 12.34 12.47
C GLU A 124 22.24 11.86 12.49
N GLY A 125 21.99 10.62 12.06
CA GLY A 125 20.69 9.98 12.09
C GLY A 125 20.61 8.92 13.18
N ILE A 126 19.62 9.00 14.07
CA ILE A 126 19.34 7.97 15.07
C ILE A 126 18.10 7.19 14.66
N LEU A 127 18.20 5.87 14.56
CA LEU A 127 17.05 5.00 14.37
C LEU A 127 16.27 4.89 15.69
N LEU A 128 14.98 5.22 15.67
CA LEU A 128 14.11 5.10 16.84
C LEU A 128 13.93 3.61 17.18
N GLY A 129 14.34 3.23 18.38
CA GLY A 129 14.34 1.84 18.81
C GLY A 129 14.72 1.66 20.28
N PRO A 130 14.89 0.41 20.74
CA PRO A 130 15.26 0.11 22.12
C PRO A 130 16.54 0.83 22.53
N GLY A 131 16.52 1.46 23.72
CA GLY A 131 17.68 2.17 24.27
C GLY A 131 17.78 3.65 23.91
N VAL A 132 16.95 4.16 22.98
CA VAL A 132 16.83 5.59 22.70
C VAL A 132 16.03 6.28 23.81
N LYS A 133 16.56 7.38 24.36
CA LYS A 133 15.89 8.24 25.34
C LYS A 133 15.49 9.56 24.69
N ILE A 134 14.28 10.04 24.97
CA ILE A 134 13.74 11.31 24.46
C ILE A 134 13.46 12.22 25.67
N SER A 135 13.96 13.46 25.66
CA SER A 135 13.77 14.46 26.71
C SER A 135 13.46 15.84 26.14
#